data_AF-A0A7C3LH72-F1
#
_entry.id   AF-A0A7C3LH72-F1
#
_cell.length_a   1.000
_cell.length_b   1.000
_cell.length_c   1.000
_cell.angle_alpha   90.00
_cell.angle_beta   90.00
_cell.angle_gamma   90.00
#
_symmetry.space_group_name_H-M   'P 1'
#
loop_
_entity.id
_entity.type
_entity.pdbx_description
1 polymer ?
#
loop_
_entity_poly.entity_id
_entity_poly.type
_entity_poly.pdbx_seq_one_letter_code
_entity_poly.pdbx_strand_id
1 'polypeptide(L)'
;MVHDRGFRVEHRKVRGGRDMNTILRRLVRNNAWVEQRYAPESERRSAIQRVVSRYRAIAEKERPVEGYALGLGDLDDTLDAQPRAEMTTEQYDRFTGLHAARLHLGAALRQRGVRRAATVEPGKNLWVVERVLAECGVEVVAEVEQAEAVVIGTMSPGPMLDAGERWGGERTLLAWEPKRSVTEMLGVQRLTAA
;
A
#
# COMPACT_ATOMS: atom_id res chain seq x y z
N MET A 1 -8.13 -0.78 28.43
CA MET A 1 -7.26 -1.95 28.19
C MET A 1 -5.91 -1.39 27.75
N VAL A 2 -4.91 -1.40 28.63
CA VAL A 2 -3.57 -0.86 28.31
C VAL A 2 -2.80 -2.00 27.66
N HIS A 3 -2.50 -1.90 26.36
CA HIS A 3 -1.64 -2.85 25.68
C HIS A 3 -0.19 -2.65 26.16
N ASP A 4 0.41 -3.70 26.72
CA ASP A 4 1.80 -3.72 27.16
C ASP A 4 2.76 -3.45 25.98
N ARG A 5 3.76 -2.58 26.17
CA ARG A 5 4.80 -2.30 25.18
C ARG A 5 5.73 -3.50 24.93
N GLY A 6 5.74 -4.49 25.83
CA GLY A 6 6.42 -5.78 25.63
C GLY A 6 5.65 -6.77 24.77
N PHE A 7 4.40 -6.48 24.42
CA PHE A 7 3.56 -7.40 23.64
C PHE A 7 4.08 -7.53 22.21
N ARG A 8 4.53 -8.74 21.85
CA ARG A 8 4.98 -9.08 20.49
C ARG A 8 4.04 -10.13 19.90
N VAL A 9 3.47 -9.83 18.74
CA VAL A 9 2.73 -10.82 17.94
C VAL A 9 3.70 -11.44 16.94
N GLU A 10 4.09 -12.68 17.18
CA GLU A 10 4.82 -13.45 16.17
C GLU A 10 3.83 -14.00 15.13
N HIS A 11 3.74 -13.34 13.97
CA HIS A 11 3.01 -13.87 12.82
C HIS A 11 3.80 -15.02 12.16
N ARG A 12 3.86 -16.18 12.83
CA ARG A 12 4.42 -17.39 12.21
C ARG A 12 3.49 -17.84 11.10
N LYS A 13 3.97 -17.73 9.85
CA LYS A 13 3.30 -18.35 8.70
C LYS A 13 3.32 -19.86 8.91
N VAL A 14 2.16 -20.48 9.16
CA VAL A 14 2.01 -21.94 9.14
C VAL A 14 2.46 -22.48 7.78
N ARG A 15 3.39 -23.45 7.79
CA ARG A 15 3.93 -24.08 6.58
C ARG A 15 2.98 -25.13 6.00
N GLY A 16 2.15 -25.76 6.83
CA GLY A 16 1.16 -26.75 6.40
C GLY A 16 -0.05 -26.09 5.72
N GLY A 17 -0.47 -26.61 4.58
CA GLY A 17 -1.76 -26.28 3.94
C GLY A 17 -1.80 -24.99 3.11
N ARG A 18 -0.65 -24.39 2.78
CA ARG A 18 -0.58 -23.21 1.90
C ARG A 18 0.03 -23.59 0.55
N ASP A 19 -0.80 -24.17 -0.32
CA ASP A 19 -0.45 -24.27 -1.73
C ASP A 19 -0.47 -22.87 -2.36
N MET A 20 0.72 -22.40 -2.75
CA MET A 20 0.87 -21.07 -3.33
C MET A 20 0.18 -20.95 -4.69
N ASN A 21 0.01 -22.04 -5.45
CA ASN A 21 -0.77 -22.01 -6.69
C ASN A 21 -2.25 -21.74 -6.37
N THR A 22 -2.83 -22.49 -5.43
CA THR A 22 -4.20 -22.25 -4.96
C THR A 22 -4.40 -20.83 -4.43
N ILE A 23 -3.46 -20.32 -3.63
CA ILE A 23 -3.53 -18.97 -3.08
C ILE A 23 -3.49 -17.94 -4.21
N LEU A 24 -2.53 -18.04 -5.13
CA LEU A 24 -2.37 -17.02 -6.17
C LEU A 24 -3.54 -17.02 -7.16
N ARG A 25 -4.05 -18.20 -7.53
CA ARG A 25 -5.28 -18.37 -8.33
C ARG A 25 -6.44 -17.58 -7.73
N ARG A 26 -6.69 -17.76 -6.44
CA ARG A 26 -7.78 -17.05 -5.74
C ARG A 26 -7.51 -15.56 -5.63
N LEU A 27 -6.26 -15.16 -5.38
CA LEU A 27 -5.91 -13.76 -5.18
C LEU A 27 -6.08 -12.92 -6.44
N VAL A 28 -5.58 -13.37 -7.60
CA VAL A 28 -5.72 -12.61 -8.85
C VAL A 28 -7.19 -12.43 -9.22
N ARG A 29 -7.98 -13.52 -9.17
CA ARG A 29 -9.40 -13.50 -9.48
C ARG A 29 -10.19 -12.64 -8.50
N ASN A 30 -10.09 -12.91 -7.19
CA ASN A 30 -10.94 -12.25 -6.20
C ASN A 30 -10.64 -10.74 -6.09
N ASN A 31 -9.39 -10.32 -6.20
CA ASN A 31 -9.08 -8.89 -6.15
C ASN A 31 -9.54 -8.18 -7.43
N ALA A 32 -9.43 -8.82 -8.59
CA ALA A 32 -9.95 -8.24 -9.82
C ALA A 32 -11.49 -8.17 -9.81
N TRP A 33 -12.17 -9.14 -9.20
CA TRP A 33 -13.61 -9.04 -8.93
C TRP A 33 -13.96 -7.86 -8.03
N VAL A 34 -13.18 -7.59 -6.97
CA VAL A 34 -13.40 -6.40 -6.12
C VAL A 34 -13.34 -5.13 -6.97
N GLU A 35 -12.31 -4.97 -7.81
CA GLU A 35 -12.24 -3.81 -8.70
C GLU A 35 -13.39 -3.77 -9.71
N GLN A 36 -13.75 -4.92 -10.29
CA GLN A 36 -14.87 -5.03 -11.21
C GLN A 36 -16.22 -4.72 -10.57
N ARG A 37 -16.41 -4.93 -9.27
CA ARG A 37 -17.67 -4.63 -8.58
C ARG A 37 -17.74 -3.19 -8.11
N TYR A 38 -16.63 -2.67 -7.57
CA TYR A 38 -16.65 -1.47 -6.74
C TYR A 38 -15.90 -0.28 -7.33
N ALA A 39 -14.91 -0.46 -8.22
CA ALA A 39 -14.16 0.66 -8.76
C ALA A 39 -15.04 1.57 -9.63
N PRO A 40 -14.85 2.91 -9.54
CA PRO A 40 -15.49 3.86 -10.44
C PRO A 40 -15.24 3.49 -11.91
N GLU A 41 -16.22 3.75 -12.78
CA GLU A 41 -16.16 3.39 -14.21
C GLU A 41 -14.87 3.86 -14.88
N SER A 42 -14.47 5.10 -14.60
CA SER A 42 -13.26 5.74 -15.14
C SER A 42 -11.96 5.07 -14.72
N GLU A 43 -11.93 4.37 -13.57
CA GLU A 43 -10.73 3.75 -13.03
C GLU A 43 -10.69 2.24 -13.22
N ARG A 44 -11.85 1.59 -13.33
CA ARG A 44 -12.03 0.14 -13.25
C ARG A 44 -11.03 -0.66 -14.09
N ARG A 45 -10.90 -0.34 -15.38
CA ARG A 45 -10.00 -1.05 -16.28
C ARG A 45 -8.55 -0.96 -15.80
N SER A 46 -8.11 0.24 -15.41
CA SER A 46 -6.76 0.46 -14.90
C SER A 46 -6.54 -0.25 -13.55
N ALA A 47 -7.55 -0.29 -12.68
CA ALA A 47 -7.49 -0.96 -11.39
C ALA A 47 -7.34 -2.48 -11.54
N ILE A 48 -8.14 -3.10 -12.42
CA ILE A 48 -8.02 -4.53 -12.75
C ILE A 48 -6.64 -4.83 -13.33
N GLN A 49 -6.15 -4.01 -14.26
CA GLN A 49 -4.81 -4.16 -14.82
C GLN A 49 -3.72 -4.09 -13.74
N ARG A 50 -3.80 -3.15 -12.79
CA ARG A 50 -2.88 -3.08 -11.65
C ARG A 50 -2.90 -4.35 -10.80
N VAL A 51 -4.09 -4.91 -10.54
CA VAL A 51 -4.23 -6.19 -9.83
C VAL A 51 -3.53 -7.32 -10.59
N VAL A 52 -3.81 -7.46 -11.89
CA VAL A 52 -3.22 -8.50 -12.74
C VAL A 52 -1.70 -8.39 -12.81
N SER A 53 -1.16 -7.18 -13.03
CA SER A 53 0.28 -6.93 -13.10
C SER A 53 0.96 -7.20 -11.76
N ARG A 54 0.34 -6.83 -10.64
CA ARG A 54 0.89 -7.12 -9.31
C ARG A 54 1.00 -8.62 -9.05
N TYR A 55 -0.03 -9.39 -9.38
CA TYR A 55 0.01 -10.84 -9.16
C TYR A 55 0.91 -11.57 -10.17
N ARG A 56 1.14 -10.99 -11.36
CA ARG A 56 2.19 -11.46 -12.27
C ARG A 56 3.57 -11.37 -11.62
N ALA A 57 3.93 -10.19 -11.10
CA ALA A 57 5.23 -9.99 -10.45
C ALA A 57 5.43 -10.93 -9.24
N ILE A 58 4.36 -11.22 -8.50
CA ILE A 58 4.40 -12.21 -7.40
C ILE A 58 4.59 -13.63 -7.97
N ALA A 59 3.92 -13.98 -9.06
CA ALA A 59 4.08 -15.29 -9.71
C ALA A 59 5.52 -15.51 -10.18
N GLU A 60 6.12 -14.51 -10.79
CA GLU A 60 7.50 -14.53 -11.29
C GLU A 60 8.50 -14.68 -10.14
N LYS A 61 8.28 -13.96 -9.03
CA LYS A 61 9.17 -13.99 -7.86
C LYS A 61 9.05 -15.29 -7.05
N GLU A 62 7.82 -15.68 -6.71
CA GLU A 62 7.55 -16.78 -5.77
C GLU A 62 7.36 -18.13 -6.48
N ARG A 63 7.34 -18.13 -7.83
CA ARG A 63 7.15 -19.29 -8.74
C ARG A 63 5.79 -20.04 -8.73
N PRO A 64 4.64 -19.54 -8.25
CA PRO A 64 3.33 -20.18 -8.45
C PRO A 64 2.70 -19.85 -9.84
N VAL A 65 3.46 -20.09 -10.91
CA VAL A 65 3.08 -19.66 -12.27
C VAL A 65 1.78 -20.32 -12.75
N GLU A 66 1.59 -21.60 -12.43
CA GLU A 66 0.38 -22.36 -12.78
C GLU A 66 -0.87 -21.77 -12.12
N GLY A 67 -0.80 -21.50 -10.82
CA GLY A 67 -1.90 -20.88 -10.08
C GLY A 67 -2.27 -19.50 -10.61
N TYR A 68 -1.28 -18.69 -10.99
CA TYR A 68 -1.53 -17.41 -11.65
C TYR A 68 -2.28 -17.60 -12.98
N ALA A 69 -1.82 -18.49 -13.86
CA ALA A 69 -2.44 -18.74 -15.15
C ALA A 69 -3.88 -19.24 -15.03
N LEU A 70 -4.13 -20.22 -14.13
CA LEU A 70 -5.49 -20.69 -13.84
C LEU A 70 -6.38 -19.58 -13.27
N GLY A 71 -5.82 -18.69 -12.44
CA GLY A 71 -6.56 -17.56 -11.90
C GLY A 71 -6.91 -16.51 -12.95
N LEU A 72 -6.08 -16.34 -13.99
CA LEU A 72 -6.42 -15.50 -15.14
C LEU A 72 -7.52 -16.12 -15.99
N GLY A 73 -7.49 -17.43 -16.23
CA GLY A 73 -8.58 -18.15 -16.91
C GLY A 73 -9.90 -18.00 -16.16
N ASP A 74 -9.90 -18.30 -14.85
CA ASP A 74 -11.07 -18.08 -14.00
C ASP A 74 -11.57 -16.63 -14.05
N LEU A 75 -10.65 -15.66 -14.11
CA LEU A 75 -11.00 -14.25 -14.18
C LEU A 75 -11.69 -13.93 -15.50
N ASP A 76 -11.10 -14.32 -16.63
CA ASP A 76 -11.64 -14.09 -17.97
C ASP A 76 -13.06 -14.65 -18.11
N ASP A 77 -13.27 -15.88 -17.62
CA ASP A 77 -14.56 -16.57 -17.66
C ASP A 77 -15.66 -15.89 -16.82
N THR A 78 -15.28 -15.14 -15.78
CA THR A 78 -16.23 -14.70 -14.74
C THR A 78 -16.29 -13.20 -14.51
N LEU A 79 -15.40 -12.42 -15.13
CA LEU A 79 -15.26 -10.99 -14.86
C LEU A 79 -16.56 -10.24 -15.18
N ASP A 80 -17.10 -10.43 -16.38
CA ASP A 80 -18.29 -9.70 -16.85
C ASP A 80 -19.57 -10.10 -16.11
N ALA A 81 -19.58 -11.29 -15.49
CA ALA A 81 -20.71 -11.78 -14.68
C ALA A 81 -20.74 -11.19 -13.26
N GLN A 82 -19.71 -10.43 -12.84
CA GLN A 82 -19.69 -9.87 -11.49
C GLN A 82 -20.70 -8.72 -11.35
N PRO A 83 -21.58 -8.75 -10.33
CA PRO A 83 -22.60 -7.72 -10.15
C PRO A 83 -21.94 -6.38 -9.79
N ARG A 84 -22.37 -5.30 -10.46
CA ARG A 84 -21.87 -3.95 -10.19
C ARG A 84 -22.50 -3.35 -8.94
N ALA A 85 -21.66 -2.74 -8.12
CA ALA A 85 -22.02 -1.94 -6.94
C ALA A 85 -20.99 -0.81 -6.82
N GLU A 86 -20.94 0.03 -7.85
CA GLU A 86 -19.91 1.05 -8.00
C GLU A 86 -19.87 2.02 -6.82
N MET A 87 -18.68 2.25 -6.28
CA MET A 87 -18.42 3.29 -5.30
C MET A 87 -18.29 4.65 -5.98
N THR A 88 -18.65 5.72 -5.27
CA THR A 88 -18.23 7.06 -5.71
C THR A 88 -16.72 7.18 -5.65
N THR A 89 -16.14 8.13 -6.37
CA THR A 89 -14.69 8.40 -6.34
C THR A 89 -14.19 8.62 -4.92
N GLU A 90 -14.91 9.36 -4.08
CA GLU A 90 -14.52 9.64 -2.69
C GLU A 90 -14.57 8.38 -1.80
N GLN A 91 -15.55 7.50 -2.03
CA GLN A 91 -15.62 6.22 -1.34
C GLN A 91 -14.45 5.32 -1.75
N TYR A 92 -14.15 5.26 -3.05
CA TYR A 92 -13.05 4.47 -3.58
C TYR A 92 -11.68 4.99 -3.13
N ASP A 93 -11.49 6.30 -3.05
CA ASP A 93 -10.27 6.93 -2.52
C ASP A 93 -10.03 6.55 -1.06
N ARG A 94 -11.09 6.46 -0.25
CA ARG A 94 -10.99 5.97 1.13
C ARG A 94 -10.69 4.48 1.18
N PHE A 95 -11.34 3.69 0.32
CA PHE A 95 -11.14 2.25 0.23
C PHE A 95 -9.69 1.87 -0.13
N THR A 96 -9.10 2.60 -1.08
CA THR A 96 -7.72 2.34 -1.56
C THR A 96 -6.64 2.93 -0.65
N GLY A 97 -7.02 3.90 0.19
CA GLY A 97 -6.11 4.68 1.05
C GLY A 97 -5.58 5.96 0.39
N LEU A 98 -5.98 6.27 -0.85
CA LEU A 98 -5.59 7.49 -1.55
C LEU A 98 -6.03 8.76 -0.82
N HIS A 99 -7.22 8.75 -0.20
CA HIS A 99 -7.66 9.88 0.61
C HIS A 99 -6.69 10.20 1.75
N ALA A 100 -6.26 9.18 2.49
CA ALA A 100 -5.29 9.35 3.58
C ALA A 100 -3.93 9.82 3.05
N ALA A 101 -3.49 9.27 1.91
CA ALA A 101 -2.22 9.67 1.30
C ALA A 101 -2.23 11.13 0.84
N ARG A 102 -3.31 11.60 0.22
CA ARG A 102 -3.46 13.03 -0.15
C ARG A 102 -3.41 13.94 1.07
N LEU A 103 -4.06 13.54 2.16
CA LEU A 103 -4.11 14.32 3.39
C LEU A 103 -2.74 14.44 4.05
N HIS A 104 -2.01 13.33 4.18
CA HIS A 104 -0.76 13.30 4.94
C HIS A 104 0.46 13.55 4.06
N LEU A 105 0.74 12.67 3.10
CA LEU A 105 1.88 12.82 2.19
C LEU A 105 1.75 14.09 1.36
N GLY A 106 0.57 14.35 0.79
CA GLY A 106 0.34 15.56 0.00
C GLY A 106 0.55 16.86 0.80
N ALA A 107 0.12 16.91 2.06
CA ALA A 107 0.38 18.05 2.92
C ALA A 107 1.86 18.21 3.25
N ALA A 108 2.55 17.12 3.59
CA ALA A 108 3.98 17.16 3.91
C ALA A 108 4.83 17.63 2.71
N LEU A 109 4.54 17.14 1.50
CA LEU A 109 5.22 17.56 0.27
C LEU A 109 5.04 19.06 0.02
N ARG A 110 3.81 19.57 0.11
CA ARG A 110 3.51 21.00 -0.08
C ARG A 110 4.15 21.88 0.98
N GLN A 111 4.03 21.49 2.25
CA GLN A 111 4.60 22.25 3.37
C GLN A 111 6.12 22.39 3.25
N ARG A 112 6.79 21.36 2.76
CA ARG A 112 8.25 21.34 2.57
C ARG A 112 8.69 21.88 1.21
N GLY A 113 7.76 22.22 0.31
CA GLY A 113 8.07 22.69 -1.03
C GLY A 113 8.83 21.67 -1.88
N VAL A 114 8.64 20.37 -1.63
CA VAL A 114 9.36 19.29 -2.35
C VAL A 114 9.00 19.33 -3.83
N ARG A 115 10.01 19.30 -4.69
CA ARG A 115 9.88 19.25 -6.16
C ARG A 115 10.40 17.94 -6.74
N ARG A 116 11.36 17.29 -6.09
CA ARG A 116 11.91 16.00 -6.50
C ARG A 116 11.89 15.00 -5.36
N ALA A 117 11.38 13.80 -5.62
CA ALA A 117 11.35 12.72 -4.64
C ALA A 117 11.81 11.40 -5.25
N ALA A 118 12.48 10.57 -4.45
CA ALA A 118 12.75 9.18 -4.78
C ALA A 118 11.73 8.31 -4.03
N THR A 119 11.16 7.31 -4.72
CA THR A 119 10.30 6.32 -4.07
C THR A 119 11.12 5.08 -3.76
N VAL A 120 11.12 4.67 -2.49
CA VAL A 120 11.89 3.52 -2.00
C VAL A 120 10.95 2.47 -1.41
N GLU A 121 11.41 1.23 -1.30
CA GLU A 121 10.64 0.15 -0.65
C GLU A 121 9.24 -0.05 -1.28
N PRO A 122 9.15 -0.23 -2.62
CA PRO A 122 7.88 -0.35 -3.31
C PRO A 122 7.09 -1.57 -2.81
N GLY A 123 5.79 -1.40 -2.62
CA GLY A 123 4.95 -2.44 -2.05
C GLY A 123 3.46 -2.31 -2.40
N LYS A 124 2.60 -2.78 -1.48
CA LYS A 124 1.16 -2.82 -1.71
C LYS A 124 0.65 -1.39 -1.89
N ASN A 125 -0.11 -1.19 -2.98
CA ASN A 125 -0.70 0.09 -3.37
C ASN A 125 0.35 1.20 -3.61
N LEU A 126 1.53 0.86 -4.14
CA LEU A 126 2.52 1.85 -4.62
C LEU A 126 1.89 2.94 -5.49
N TRP A 127 0.96 2.57 -6.37
CA TRP A 127 0.25 3.50 -7.26
C TRP A 127 -0.43 4.66 -6.52
N VAL A 128 -0.84 4.48 -5.26
CA VAL A 128 -1.42 5.55 -4.43
C VAL A 128 -0.37 6.61 -4.15
N VAL A 129 0.85 6.20 -3.81
CA VAL A 129 1.98 7.09 -3.55
C VAL A 129 2.36 7.84 -4.83
N GLU A 130 2.52 7.11 -5.94
CA GLU A 130 2.83 7.69 -7.25
C GLU A 130 1.78 8.71 -7.69
N ARG A 131 0.49 8.40 -7.45
CA ARG A 131 -0.61 9.32 -7.77
C ARG A 131 -0.51 10.61 -6.97
N VAL A 132 -0.24 10.54 -5.67
CA VAL A 132 -0.09 11.74 -4.82
C VAL A 132 1.11 12.59 -5.24
N LEU A 133 2.23 11.95 -5.59
CA LEU A 133 3.42 12.66 -6.10
C LEU A 133 3.10 13.41 -7.39
N ALA A 134 2.46 12.74 -8.35
CA ALA A 134 2.02 13.35 -9.60
C ALA A 134 1.03 14.50 -9.37
N GLU A 135 0.03 14.33 -8.50
CA GLU A 135 -0.95 15.38 -8.15
C GLU A 135 -0.30 16.60 -7.48
N CYS A 136 0.82 16.41 -6.78
CA CYS A 136 1.59 17.51 -6.18
C CYS A 136 2.61 18.13 -7.14
N GLY A 137 2.72 17.63 -8.38
CA GLY A 137 3.71 18.09 -9.35
C GLY A 137 5.15 17.78 -8.93
N VAL A 138 5.36 16.69 -8.18
CA VAL A 138 6.67 16.21 -7.75
C VAL A 138 7.25 15.31 -8.84
N GLU A 139 8.45 15.62 -9.30
CA GLU A 139 9.22 14.77 -10.19
C GLU A 139 9.76 13.57 -9.41
N VAL A 140 9.54 12.36 -9.94
CA VAL A 140 10.09 11.13 -9.36
C VAL A 140 11.44 10.85 -9.98
N VAL A 141 12.49 10.88 -9.17
CA VAL A 141 13.87 10.59 -9.59
C VAL A 141 14.28 9.19 -9.15
N ALA A 142 15.13 8.52 -9.95
CA ALA A 142 15.60 7.17 -9.65
C ALA A 142 16.65 7.14 -8.53
N GLU A 143 17.58 8.10 -8.56
CA GLU A 143 18.69 8.18 -7.60
C GLU A 143 18.26 8.95 -6.34
N VAL A 144 18.42 8.33 -5.17
CA VAL A 144 18.00 8.92 -3.89
C VAL A 144 18.81 10.18 -3.55
N GLU A 145 20.05 10.25 -3.99
CA GLU A 145 20.97 11.36 -3.81
C GLU A 145 20.47 12.63 -4.52
N GLN A 146 19.69 12.47 -5.59
CA GLN A 146 19.11 13.58 -6.35
C GLN A 146 17.77 14.06 -5.79
N ALA A 147 17.21 13.32 -4.82
CA ALA A 147 15.90 13.59 -4.25
C ALA A 147 15.97 14.55 -3.06
N GLU A 148 15.00 15.46 -2.98
CA GLU A 148 14.78 16.35 -1.84
C GLU A 148 14.05 15.61 -0.70
N ALA A 149 13.22 14.63 -1.06
CA ALA A 149 12.54 13.73 -0.13
C ALA A 149 12.63 12.27 -0.57
N VAL A 150 12.64 11.37 0.42
CA VAL A 150 12.57 9.92 0.23
C VAL A 150 11.20 9.45 0.66
N VAL A 151 10.43 8.86 -0.24
CA VAL A 151 9.04 8.48 0.03
C VAL A 151 8.93 6.96 0.09
N ILE A 152 8.38 6.44 1.17
CA ILE A 152 8.16 5.00 1.34
C ILE A 152 6.99 4.55 0.45
N GLY A 153 7.27 3.71 -0.54
CA GLY A 153 6.40 3.30 -1.64
C GLY A 153 5.39 2.18 -1.32
N THR A 154 4.85 2.13 -0.10
CA THR A 154 3.87 1.11 0.29
C THR A 154 2.83 1.68 1.26
N MET A 155 1.57 1.28 1.08
CA MET A 155 0.46 1.63 1.98
C MET A 155 0.26 0.62 3.11
N SER A 156 1.06 -0.45 3.17
CA SER A 156 0.92 -1.49 4.21
C SER A 156 1.54 -1.03 5.54
N PRO A 157 0.78 -0.98 6.65
CA PRO A 157 1.25 -0.43 7.94
C PRO A 157 2.62 -0.92 8.42
N GLY A 158 2.76 -2.23 8.66
CA GLY A 158 4.02 -2.80 9.15
C GLY A 158 5.20 -2.49 8.22
N PRO A 159 5.16 -2.94 6.94
CA PRO A 159 6.24 -2.66 6.00
C PRO A 159 6.58 -1.18 5.84
N MET A 160 5.58 -0.29 5.87
CA MET A 160 5.79 1.16 5.76
C MET A 160 6.53 1.70 6.99
N LEU A 161 6.16 1.26 8.19
CA LEU A 161 6.79 1.70 9.43
C LEU A 161 8.20 1.15 9.57
N ASP A 162 8.40 -0.15 9.29
CA ASP A 162 9.72 -0.77 9.31
C ASP A 162 10.66 -0.07 8.31
N ALA A 163 10.16 0.28 7.12
CA ALA A 163 10.91 1.03 6.12
C ALA A 163 11.19 2.47 6.57
N GLY A 164 10.20 3.13 7.19
CA GLY A 164 10.37 4.46 7.77
C GLY A 164 11.46 4.52 8.83
N GLU A 165 11.53 3.50 9.69
CA GLU A 165 12.59 3.36 10.71
C GLU A 165 13.97 3.12 10.07
N ARG A 166 14.06 2.26 9.04
CA ARG A 166 15.32 1.98 8.34
C ARG A 166 15.87 3.20 7.59
N TRP A 167 15.00 3.93 6.89
CA TRP A 167 15.40 5.09 6.10
C TRP A 167 15.63 6.33 6.98
N GLY A 168 14.75 6.56 7.96
CA GLY A 168 14.89 7.58 8.99
C GLY A 168 15.16 9.00 8.47
N GLY A 169 15.47 9.91 9.39
CA GLY A 169 15.91 11.27 9.05
C GLY A 169 14.83 12.22 8.54
N GLU A 170 15.20 13.49 8.40
CA GLU A 170 14.26 14.58 8.12
C GLU A 170 13.64 14.49 6.72
N ARG A 171 14.32 13.87 5.76
CA ARG A 171 13.87 13.76 4.36
C ARG A 171 12.88 12.62 4.11
N THR A 172 12.69 11.72 5.06
CA THR A 172 11.83 10.54 4.88
C THR A 172 10.37 10.89 5.10
N LEU A 173 9.52 10.49 4.16
CA LEU A 173 8.08 10.72 4.16
C LEU A 173 7.34 9.38 4.05
N LEU A 174 6.31 9.23 4.88
CA LEU A 174 5.40 8.09 4.84
C LEU A 174 4.14 8.47 4.07
N ALA A 175 3.47 7.48 3.48
CA ALA A 175 2.22 7.71 2.79
C ALA A 175 1.11 8.18 3.74
N TRP A 176 1.15 7.77 5.01
CA TRP A 176 0.28 8.27 6.06
C TRP A 176 1.00 8.24 7.39
N GLU A 177 0.63 9.15 8.29
CA GLU A 177 1.15 9.13 9.66
C GLU A 177 0.27 8.23 10.53
N PRO A 178 0.84 7.25 11.24
CA PRO A 178 0.11 6.62 12.34
C PRO A 178 -0.30 7.70 13.30
N LYS A 179 -1.54 7.63 13.80
CA LYS A 179 -1.92 8.46 14.95
C LYS A 179 -0.89 8.19 16.05
N ARG A 180 -0.05 9.18 16.35
CA ARG A 180 0.82 9.14 17.53
C ARG A 180 -0.08 8.83 18.71
N SER A 181 0.38 7.92 19.57
CA SER A 181 -0.41 7.56 20.75
C SER A 181 -0.67 8.84 21.56
N VAL A 182 -1.82 8.94 22.22
CA VAL A 182 -2.13 10.09 23.11
C VAL A 182 -0.99 10.34 24.12
N THR A 183 -0.27 9.29 24.50
CA THR A 183 0.91 9.33 25.37
C THR A 183 2.11 10.09 24.76
N GLU A 184 2.32 10.02 23.45
CA GLU A 184 3.35 10.78 22.74
C GLU A 184 2.94 12.23 22.50
N MET A 185 1.65 12.50 22.29
CA MET A 185 1.13 13.87 22.19
C MET A 185 1.17 14.62 23.53
N LEU A 186 1.04 13.93 24.66
CA LEU A 186 1.02 14.54 26.00
C LEU A 186 2.39 14.63 26.68
N GLY A 187 3.48 14.26 26.01
CA GLY A 187 4.84 14.48 26.54
C GLY A 187 5.10 13.87 27.92
N VAL A 188 4.47 12.74 28.26
CA VAL A 188 4.64 12.12 29.58
C VAL A 188 6.04 11.50 29.65
N GLN A 189 7.00 12.28 30.15
CA GLN A 189 8.28 11.79 30.62
C GLN A 189 8.02 10.70 31.66
N ARG A 190 8.54 9.49 31.42
CA ARG A 190 8.55 8.44 32.44
C ARG A 190 9.35 8.95 33.63
N LEU A 191 8.66 9.23 34.74
CA LEU A 191 9.30 9.30 36.05
C LEU A 191 9.92 7.92 36.32
N THR A 192 11.23 7.82 36.15
CA THR A 192 12.01 6.71 36.69
C THR A 192 11.99 6.84 38.21
N ALA A 193 11.27 5.93 38.88
CA ALA A 193 11.34 5.79 40.32
C ALA A 193 12.74 5.33 40.71
N ALA A 194 13.32 6.02 41.69
CA ALA A 194 14.58 5.69 42.36
C ALA A 194 14.41 4.51 43.33
#